data_AF-A0A914CUH3-F1
#
_entry.id   AF-A0A914CUH3-F1
#
_cell.length_a   1.000
_cell.length_b   1.000
_cell.length_c   1.000
_cell.angle_alpha   90.00
_cell.angle_beta   90.00
_cell.angle_gamma   90.00
#
_symmetry.space_group_name_H-M   'P 1'
#
loop_
_entity.id
_entity.type
_entity.pdbx_description
1 polymer ?
#
loop_
_entity_poly.entity_id
_entity_poly.type
_entity_poly.pdbx_seq_one_letter_code
_entity_poly.pdbx_strand_id
1 'polypeptide(L)' 'MRQQAVGAKGKLLCGNRPAGNVKVKLWDEDDGPDPDDVLDEGYTDDEGNFQLKGSTRELTSIDPVLKIYHDCDDGIK' A
#
# COMPACT_ATOMS: atom_id res chain seq x y z
N MET A 1 -2.00 3.39 -23.89
CA MET A 1 -1.88 2.72 -22.60
C MET A 1 -0.67 1.81 -22.63
N ARG A 2 0.26 1.98 -21.68
CA ARG A 2 1.45 1.13 -21.50
C ARG A 2 1.34 0.41 -20.17
N GLN A 3 1.85 -0.82 -20.11
CA GLN A 3 1.89 -1.54 -18.83
C GLN A 3 3.00 -0.96 -17.95
N GLN A 4 2.67 -0.65 -16.71
CA GLN A 4 3.61 -0.24 -15.68
C GLN A 4 3.41 -1.09 -14.43
N ALA A 5 4.44 -1.20 -13.60
CA ALA A 5 4.41 -2.02 -12.41
C ALA A 5 5.25 -1.39 -11.29
N VAL A 6 4.81 -1.61 -10.07
CA VAL A 6 5.47 -1.14 -8.85
C VAL A 6 5.35 -2.20 -7.77
N GLY A 7 6.29 -2.21 -6.83
CA GLY A 7 6.21 -3.05 -5.65
C GLY A 7 6.75 -2.33 -4.42
N ALA A 8 6.14 -2.62 -3.28
CA ALA A 8 6.53 -2.11 -1.98
C ALA A 8 6.77 -3.28 -1.02
N LYS A 9 7.85 -3.23 -0.25
CA LYS A 9 8.15 -4.19 0.81
C LYS A 9 8.63 -3.43 2.03
N GLY A 10 8.18 -3.82 3.21
CA GLY A 10 8.58 -3.16 4.45
C GLY A 10 8.21 -3.94 5.68
N LYS A 11 8.45 -3.31 6.84
CA LYS A 11 8.11 -3.80 8.17
C LYS A 11 7.49 -2.67 8.97
N LEU A 12 6.29 -2.89 9.49
CA LEU A 12 5.58 -1.92 10.33
C LEU A 12 5.80 -2.25 11.81
N LEU A 13 6.04 -1.20 12.58
CA LEU A 13 6.16 -1.25 14.04
C LEU A 13 5.10 -0.33 14.65
N CYS A 14 4.58 -0.74 15.80
CA CYS A 14 3.76 0.09 16.68
C CYS A 14 4.58 0.35 17.96
N GLY A 15 5.14 1.55 18.05
CA GLY A 15 6.25 1.84 18.97
C GLY A 15 7.43 0.89 18.73
N ASN A 16 7.78 0.11 19.75
CA ASN A 16 8.89 -0.85 19.69
C ASN A 16 8.47 -2.29 19.37
N ARG A 17 7.19 -2.53 19.04
CA ARG A 17 6.66 -3.88 18.77
C ARG A 17 6.29 -4.02 17.30
N PRO A 18 6.49 -5.20 16.69
CA PRO A 18 5.89 -5.54 15.40
C PRO A 18 4.39 -5.22 15.33
N ALA A 19 3.97 -4.55 14.27
CA ALA A 19 2.56 -4.28 14.01
C ALA A 19 2.02 -5.32 13.04
N GLY A 20 1.54 -6.44 13.59
CA GLY A 20 0.94 -7.53 12.80
C GLY A 20 -0.53 -7.28 12.47
N ASN A 21 -1.00 -7.93 11.41
CA ASN A 21 -2.37 -7.84 10.91
C ASN A 21 -2.83 -6.39 10.58
N VAL A 22 -1.90 -5.52 10.19
CA VAL A 22 -2.18 -4.17 9.71
C VAL A 22 -2.49 -4.22 8.23
N LYS A 23 -3.62 -3.66 7.82
CA LYS A 23 -4.01 -3.64 6.40
C LYS A 23 -3.11 -2.66 5.65
N VAL A 24 -2.54 -3.12 4.55
CA VAL A 24 -1.72 -2.32 3.63
C VAL A 24 -2.30 -2.42 2.22
N LYS A 25 -2.31 -1.30 1.49
CA LYS A 25 -2.78 -1.24 0.11
C LYS A 25 -1.83 -0.43 -0.74
N LEU A 26 -1.49 -0.94 -1.91
CA LEU A 26 -0.78 -0.22 -2.94
C LEU A 26 -1.82 0.30 -3.94
N TRP A 27 -1.81 1.61 -4.13
CA TRP A 27 -2.71 2.33 -5.02
C TRP A 27 -1.92 3.01 -6.12
N ASP A 28 -2.59 3.24 -7.23
CA ASP A 28 -2.30 4.31 -8.18
C ASP A 28 -3.29 5.43 -7.90
N GLU A 29 -2.82 6.62 -7.50
CA GLU A 29 -3.69 7.81 -7.33
C GLU A 29 -3.45 8.75 -8.50
N ASP A 30 -4.41 8.84 -9.42
CA ASP A 30 -4.26 9.60 -10.64
C ASP A 30 -4.95 10.98 -10.50
N ASP A 31 -4.19 12.05 -10.74
CA ASP A 31 -4.74 13.41 -10.91
C ASP A 31 -5.32 13.62 -12.34
N GLY A 32 -5.30 12.57 -13.18
CA GLY A 32 -5.56 12.57 -14.62
C GLY A 32 -6.93 12.03 -15.06
N PRO A 33 -7.06 11.62 -16.34
CA PRO A 33 -8.30 11.07 -16.89
C PRO A 33 -8.55 9.60 -16.50
N ASP A 34 -7.54 8.94 -15.95
CA ASP A 34 -7.55 7.54 -15.56
C ASP A 34 -8.06 7.42 -14.10
N PRO A 35 -8.87 6.41 -13.75
CA PRO A 35 -9.44 6.27 -12.41
C PRO A 35 -8.43 5.69 -11.40
N ASP A 36 -8.50 6.14 -10.15
CA ASP A 36 -7.70 5.56 -9.06
C ASP A 36 -7.86 4.03 -8.97
N ASP A 37 -6.73 3.32 -8.99
CA ASP A 37 -6.68 1.87 -9.05
C ASP A 37 -6.03 1.26 -7.80
N VAL A 38 -6.67 0.24 -7.22
CA VAL A 38 -6.01 -0.64 -6.25
C VAL A 38 -5.10 -1.60 -7.01
N LEU A 39 -3.80 -1.46 -6.83
CA LEU A 39 -2.80 -2.30 -7.50
C LEU A 39 -2.59 -3.64 -6.78
N ASP A 40 -2.56 -3.62 -5.44
CA ASP A 40 -2.44 -4.81 -4.59
C ASP A 40 -2.86 -4.47 -3.14
N GLU A 41 -3.31 -5.48 -2.39
CA GLU A 41 -3.62 -5.33 -0.97
C GLU A 41 -3.24 -6.56 -0.15
N GLY A 42 -2.92 -6.33 1.12
CA GLY A 42 -2.53 -7.39 2.03
C GLY A 42 -2.55 -6.94 3.48
N TYR A 43 -2.01 -7.80 4.33
CA TYR A 43 -1.83 -7.55 5.75
C TYR A 43 -0.38 -7.83 6.12
N THR A 44 0.13 -7.10 7.10
CA THR A 44 1.41 -7.45 7.72
C THR A 44 1.33 -8.80 8.44
N ASP A 45 2.42 -9.56 8.40
CA ASP A 45 2.56 -10.78 9.20
C ASP A 45 2.75 -10.48 10.70
N ASP A 46 2.87 -11.51 11.55
CA ASP A 46 3.07 -11.36 12.99
C ASP A 46 4.37 -10.62 13.36
N GLU A 47 5.34 -10.58 12.45
CA GLU A 47 6.57 -9.81 12.58
C GLU A 47 6.43 -8.39 12.01
N GLY A 48 5.28 -8.01 11.47
CA GLY A 48 5.00 -6.70 10.88
C GLY A 48 5.47 -6.56 9.44
N ASN A 49 5.98 -7.62 8.80
CA ASN A 49 6.46 -7.54 7.42
C ASN A 49 5.30 -7.56 6.42
N PHE A 50 5.46 -6.83 5.32
CA PHE A 50 4.56 -6.90 4.17
C PHE A 50 5.34 -6.86 2.85
N GLN A 51 4.74 -7.38 1.79
CA GLN A 51 5.21 -7.24 0.42
C GLN A 51 4.01 -7.16 -0.52
N LEU A 52 3.92 -6.07 -1.28
CA LEU A 52 2.89 -5.82 -2.27
C LEU A 52 3.53 -5.60 -3.64
N LYS A 53 2.87 -6.06 -4.69
CA LYS A 53 3.27 -5.83 -6.09
C LYS A 53 2.03 -5.77 -6.96
N GLY A 54 1.94 -4.72 -7.77
CA GLY A 54 0.85 -4.59 -8.72
C GLY A 54 1.28 -3.89 -10.00
N SER A 55 0.37 -3.88 -10.96
CA SER A 55 0.61 -3.34 -12.29
C SER A 55 -0.69 -2.89 -12.92
N THR A 56 -0.69 -1.73 -13.55
CA THR A 56 -1.83 -1.20 -14.30
C THR A 56 -1.39 -0.69 -15.70
N ARG A 57 -2.37 -0.34 -16.54
CA ARG A 57 -2.19 0.09 -17.93
C ARG A 57 -2.53 1.56 -18.13
N GLU A 58 -1.67 2.44 -17.66
CA GLU A 58 -1.92 3.88 -17.81
C GLU A 58 -1.47 4.49 -19.13
N LEU A 59 -2.09 5.62 -19.48
CA LEU A 59 -1.60 6.52 -20.52
C LEU A 59 -0.37 7.30 -20.05
N THR A 60 -0.37 7.74 -18.80
CA THR A 60 0.71 8.52 -18.18
C THR A 60 1.59 7.65 -17.28
N SER A 61 2.42 8.25 -16.41
CA SER A 61 3.18 7.49 -15.42
C SER A 61 2.28 7.18 -14.23
N ILE A 62 2.42 5.99 -13.64
CA ILE A 62 1.72 5.67 -12.40
C ILE A 62 2.24 6.53 -11.25
N ASP A 63 1.36 6.91 -10.33
CA ASP A 63 1.57 7.72 -9.14
C ASP A 63 1.31 6.87 -7.88
N PRO A 64 2.25 5.98 -7.52
CA PRO A 64 1.98 4.92 -6.55
C PRO A 64 1.94 5.42 -5.11
N VAL A 65 0.87 5.08 -4.40
CA VAL A 65 0.66 5.41 -2.97
C VAL A 65 0.50 4.15 -2.14
N LEU A 66 1.31 4.02 -1.08
CA LEU A 66 1.13 2.96 -0.07
C LEU A 66 0.25 3.48 1.07
N LYS A 67 -0.97 2.98 1.18
CA LYS A 67 -1.90 3.29 2.27
C LYS A 67 -1.79 2.23 3.36
N ILE A 68 -1.63 2.67 4.61
CA ILE A 68 -1.54 1.82 5.79
C ILE A 68 -2.72 2.15 6.68
N TYR A 69 -3.54 1.15 7.02
CA TYR A 69 -4.72 1.32 7.85
C TYR A 69 -4.47 0.67 9.21
N HIS A 70 -4.25 1.49 10.23
CA HIS A 70 -3.93 1.07 11.58
C HIS A 70 -4.60 1.97 12.62
N ASP A 71 -4.75 1.45 13.83
CA ASP A 71 -5.19 2.14 15.05
C ASP A 71 -4.03 2.28 16.07
N CYS A 72 -2.80 1.98 15.65
CA CYS A 72 -1.61 2.13 16.50
C CYS A 72 -1.43 3.59 16.96
N ASP A 73 -1.43 3.79 18.28
CA ASP A 73 -1.12 5.05 18.96
C ASP A 73 -1.91 6.28 18.46
N ASP A 74 -3.10 6.09 17.87
CA ASP A 74 -3.93 7.17 17.33
C ASP A 74 -4.85 7.84 18.38
N GLY A 75 -4.88 7.29 19.60
CA GLY A 75 -5.63 7.83 20.73
C GLY A 75 -7.13 7.56 20.71
N ILE A 76 -7.65 6.76 19.77
CA ILE A 76 -9.09 6.45 19.65
C ILE A 76 -9.27 4.93 19.52
N LYS A 77 -10.16 4.36 20.33
CA LYS A 77 -10.48 2.91 20.32
C LYS A 77 -11.91 2.66 19.85
#